data_AF-A0A8I2YEZ2-F1
#
_entry.id   AF-A0A8I2YEZ2-F1
#
_cell.length_a   1.000
_cell.length_b   1.000
_cell.length_c   1.000
_cell.angle_alpha   90.00
_cell.angle_beta   90.00
_cell.angle_gamma   90.00
#
_symmetry.space_group_name_H-M   'P 1'
#
loop_
_entity.id
_entity.type
_entity.pdbx_description
1 polymer ?
#
loop_
_entity_poly.entity_id
_entity_poly.type
_entity_poly.pdbx_seq_one_letter_code
_entity_poly.pdbx_strand_id
1 'polypeptide(L)'
;MARTRSINGKRVRPKLTKSQRDERRKRHIALATDLVTARQSFTQHAVDLATKHGRTPKWTRTQLFLNSAMRDRRRVNAWNAFLKEKLGEINSGHEKGNHVKLPTFVATHKVELLAEYRKLTNVQRQSLIAKVQAACESKPLRARANPKAINQAITGAFVKMDQEWTALCTKTGMEGFFIAVRGTVEDHAEPKIFFSEKAESFVRTVLDVEPRRLALRLESWVVSGISKYFFTCSFLLTRQPYISDLPATSNRQRPLNHVISDCCSLIQEGLNDILIECCGVTKNVKMNYTNYELHIVERHGVTLIGWPVSGRVRNPAKIGGRQEVEKLLTAVQAEKCKWVKLSAEELKARIVKNKALQAAGENIYQPRRVRSGKSKAAVDTDSSEDE
;
A
#
# COMPACT_ATOMS: atom_id res chain seq x y z
N MET A 1 -20.14 -7.74 -45.64
CA MET A 1 -19.88 -8.79 -44.61
C MET A 1 -19.31 -10.01 -45.30
N ALA A 2 -18.04 -10.35 -45.06
CA ALA A 2 -17.40 -11.52 -45.69
C ALA A 2 -17.76 -12.81 -44.91
N ARG A 3 -18.29 -13.82 -45.62
CA ARG A 3 -18.70 -15.12 -45.07
C ARG A 3 -17.48 -15.90 -44.56
N THR A 4 -17.48 -16.29 -43.28
CA THR A 4 -16.47 -17.17 -42.69
C THR A 4 -16.62 -18.60 -43.23
N ARG A 5 -15.63 -19.12 -43.96
CA ARG A 5 -15.54 -20.54 -44.31
C ARG A 5 -15.13 -21.37 -43.09
N SER A 6 -15.84 -22.48 -42.86
CA SER A 6 -15.50 -23.53 -41.90
C SER A 6 -14.54 -24.52 -42.57
N ILE A 7 -13.40 -24.79 -41.95
CA ILE A 7 -12.54 -25.93 -42.28
C ILE A 7 -12.47 -26.78 -41.01
N ASN A 8 -12.88 -28.05 -41.08
CA ASN A 8 -12.88 -29.03 -39.98
C ASN A 8 -13.66 -28.61 -38.71
N GLY A 9 -14.81 -27.95 -38.85
CA GLY A 9 -15.73 -27.68 -37.73
C GLY A 9 -15.23 -26.67 -36.68
N LYS A 10 -13.98 -26.19 -36.79
CA LYS A 10 -13.43 -25.14 -35.92
C LYS A 10 -13.59 -23.78 -36.59
N ARG A 11 -14.26 -22.84 -35.93
CA ARG A 11 -14.34 -21.44 -36.37
C ARG A 11 -12.94 -20.81 -36.36
N VAL A 12 -12.26 -20.84 -37.51
CA VAL A 12 -10.97 -20.15 -37.67
C VAL A 12 -11.26 -18.67 -37.90
N ARG A 13 -10.97 -17.83 -36.90
CA ARG A 13 -11.01 -16.37 -37.09
C ARG A 13 -9.95 -15.98 -38.12
N PRO A 14 -10.28 -15.15 -39.14
CA PRO A 14 -9.30 -14.66 -40.09
C PRO A 14 -8.11 -14.01 -39.35
N LYS A 15 -6.89 -14.47 -39.62
CA LYS A 15 -5.68 -13.86 -39.04
C LYS A 15 -5.49 -12.48 -39.67
N LEU A 16 -5.43 -11.43 -38.85
CA LEU A 16 -5.17 -10.07 -39.35
C LEU A 16 -3.83 -10.05 -40.09
N THR A 17 -3.82 -9.39 -41.25
CA THR A 17 -2.60 -9.12 -42.00
C THR A 17 -1.65 -8.24 -41.16
N LYS A 18 -0.37 -8.21 -41.53
CA LYS A 18 0.64 -7.38 -40.85
C LYS A 18 0.23 -5.90 -40.87
N SER A 19 -0.24 -5.39 -42.01
CA SER A 19 -0.73 -4.00 -42.13
C SER A 19 -1.93 -3.71 -41.22
N GLN A 20 -2.90 -4.62 -41.11
CA GLN A 20 -4.06 -4.45 -40.22
C GLN A 20 -3.66 -4.45 -38.74
N ARG A 21 -2.65 -5.24 -38.36
CA ARG A 21 -2.07 -5.22 -37.01
C ARG A 21 -1.34 -3.90 -36.73
N ASP A 22 -0.57 -3.40 -37.69
CA ASP A 22 0.16 -2.14 -37.57
C ASP A 22 -0.80 -0.94 -37.51
N GLU A 23 -1.85 -0.91 -38.32
CA GLU A 23 -2.91 0.10 -38.24
C GLU A 23 -3.67 0.06 -36.92
N ARG A 24 -3.97 -1.15 -36.41
CA ARG A 24 -4.62 -1.30 -35.09
C ARG A 24 -3.69 -0.81 -33.98
N ARG A 25 -2.39 -1.07 -34.07
CA ARG A 25 -1.38 -0.57 -33.14
C ARG A 25 -1.30 0.97 -33.21
N LYS A 26 -1.28 1.55 -34.42
CA LYS A 26 -1.31 3.02 -34.62
C LYS A 26 -2.55 3.65 -33.98
N ARG A 27 -3.74 3.10 -34.23
CA ARG A 27 -5.00 3.56 -33.62
C ARG A 27 -5.00 3.45 -32.10
N HIS A 28 -4.48 2.36 -31.56
CA HIS A 28 -4.38 2.19 -30.12
C HIS A 28 -3.40 3.19 -29.50
N ILE A 29 -2.25 3.42 -30.14
CA ILE A 29 -1.28 4.42 -29.69
C ILE A 29 -1.91 5.82 -29.74
N ALA A 30 -2.57 6.18 -30.83
CA ALA A 30 -3.26 7.46 -30.98
C ALA A 30 -4.34 7.67 -29.89
N LEU A 31 -5.19 6.65 -29.65
CA LEU A 31 -6.17 6.73 -28.58
C LEU A 31 -5.51 6.88 -27.19
N ALA A 32 -4.43 6.14 -26.94
CA ALA A 32 -3.70 6.24 -25.69
C ALA A 32 -3.08 7.64 -25.51
N THR A 33 -2.52 8.23 -26.57
CA THR A 33 -2.00 9.60 -26.53
C THR A 33 -3.10 10.61 -26.29
N ASP A 34 -4.25 10.49 -26.96
CA ASP A 34 -5.38 11.40 -26.78
C ASP A 34 -5.93 11.33 -25.35
N LEU A 35 -6.02 10.13 -24.76
CA LEU A 35 -6.43 9.94 -23.37
C LEU A 35 -5.44 10.55 -22.39
N VAL A 36 -4.12 10.45 -22.65
CA VAL A 36 -3.09 11.10 -21.82
C VAL A 36 -3.23 12.61 -21.91
N THR A 37 -3.37 13.16 -23.11
CA THR A 37 -3.57 14.61 -23.34
C THR A 37 -4.83 15.13 -22.64
N ALA A 38 -5.95 14.41 -22.75
CA ALA A 38 -7.20 14.77 -22.07
C ALA A 38 -7.07 14.72 -20.54
N ARG A 39 -6.33 13.74 -19.99
CA ARG A 39 -6.05 13.69 -18.54
C ARG A 39 -5.17 14.85 -18.10
N GLN A 40 -4.16 15.22 -18.89
CA GLN A 40 -3.28 16.35 -18.62
C GLN A 40 -4.05 17.68 -18.67
N SER A 41 -4.87 17.90 -19.71
CA SER A 41 -5.69 19.10 -19.82
C SER A 41 -6.65 19.21 -18.63
N PHE A 42 -7.33 18.14 -18.25
CA PHE A 42 -8.20 18.13 -17.07
C PHE A 42 -7.42 18.45 -15.77
N THR A 43 -6.23 17.88 -15.63
CA THR A 43 -5.35 18.10 -14.48
C THR A 43 -4.94 19.57 -14.39
N GLN A 44 -4.64 20.19 -15.53
CA GLN A 44 -4.30 21.61 -15.64
C GLN A 44 -5.50 22.50 -15.33
N HIS A 45 -6.67 22.24 -15.92
CA HIS A 45 -7.90 22.98 -15.62
C HIS A 45 -8.25 22.94 -14.13
N ALA A 46 -8.03 21.79 -13.47
CA ALA A 46 -8.24 21.68 -12.03
C ALA A 46 -7.24 22.52 -11.22
N VAL A 47 -6.01 22.69 -11.69
CA VAL A 47 -5.01 23.59 -11.08
C VAL A 47 -5.39 25.05 -11.31
N ASP A 48 -5.78 25.42 -12.53
CA ASP A 48 -6.18 26.79 -12.87
C ASP A 48 -7.42 27.24 -12.09
N LEU A 49 -8.39 26.33 -11.90
CA LEU A 49 -9.53 26.57 -11.02
C LEU A 49 -9.13 26.67 -9.54
N ALA A 50 -8.16 25.87 -9.12
CA ALA A 50 -7.64 25.91 -7.75
C ALA A 50 -6.95 27.25 -7.46
N THR A 51 -6.12 27.75 -8.37
CA THR A 51 -5.46 29.06 -8.24
C THR A 51 -6.47 30.20 -8.30
N LYS A 52 -7.41 30.18 -9.25
CA LYS A 52 -8.47 31.19 -9.38
C LYS A 52 -9.33 31.36 -8.13
N HIS A 53 -9.58 30.27 -7.40
CA HIS A 53 -10.47 30.26 -6.25
C HIS A 53 -9.76 30.09 -4.90
N GLY A 54 -8.42 30.13 -4.86
CA GLY A 54 -7.63 29.97 -3.63
C GLY A 54 -7.84 28.63 -2.92
N ARG A 55 -8.00 27.54 -3.68
CA ARG A 55 -8.22 26.18 -3.17
C ARG A 55 -7.05 25.26 -3.53
N THR A 56 -6.99 24.08 -2.90
CA THR A 56 -5.98 23.08 -3.27
C THR A 56 -6.39 22.34 -4.54
N PRO A 57 -5.46 21.99 -5.45
CA PRO A 57 -5.77 21.21 -6.66
C PRO A 57 -6.49 19.90 -6.36
N LYS A 58 -6.15 19.26 -5.23
CA LYS A 58 -6.82 18.06 -4.74
C LYS A 58 -8.29 18.33 -4.45
N TRP A 59 -8.60 19.39 -3.68
CA TRP A 59 -9.98 19.76 -3.36
C TRP A 59 -10.79 20.02 -4.64
N THR A 60 -10.22 20.73 -5.60
CA THR A 60 -10.87 21.04 -6.88
C THR A 60 -11.14 19.78 -7.72
N ARG A 61 -10.16 18.87 -7.85
CA ARG A 61 -10.38 17.57 -8.52
C ARG A 61 -11.48 16.76 -7.85
N THR A 62 -11.42 16.65 -6.53
CA THR A 62 -12.44 15.96 -5.74
C THR A 62 -13.82 16.58 -5.96
N GLN A 63 -13.93 17.91 -6.11
CA GLN A 63 -15.20 18.57 -6.44
C GLN A 63 -15.72 18.27 -7.85
N LEU A 64 -14.84 18.17 -8.84
CA LEU A 64 -15.25 17.81 -10.20
C LEU A 64 -15.88 16.41 -10.24
N PHE A 65 -15.39 15.46 -9.44
CA PHE A 65 -15.90 14.08 -9.41
C PHE A 65 -17.01 13.82 -8.37
N LEU A 66 -17.02 14.50 -7.22
CA LEU A 66 -18.07 14.33 -6.21
C LEU A 66 -19.47 14.68 -6.77
N ASN A 67 -19.52 15.62 -7.70
CA ASN A 67 -20.76 16.09 -8.30
C ASN A 67 -21.23 15.21 -9.46
N SER A 68 -20.42 14.26 -9.93
CA SER A 68 -20.79 13.29 -10.97
C SER A 68 -21.37 12.00 -10.39
N ALA A 69 -21.69 11.98 -9.08
CA ALA A 69 -22.31 10.82 -8.46
C ALA A 69 -23.50 10.34 -9.30
N MET A 70 -23.47 9.07 -9.69
CA MET A 70 -24.60 8.32 -10.25
C MET A 70 -25.66 8.17 -9.15
N ARG A 71 -26.23 9.29 -8.72
CA ARG A 71 -27.41 9.27 -7.87
C ARG A 71 -28.54 8.93 -8.80
N ASP A 72 -29.18 7.79 -8.56
CA ASP A 72 -30.53 7.58 -9.03
C ASP A 72 -31.38 8.72 -8.50
N ARG A 73 -31.58 9.73 -9.34
CA ARG A 73 -32.50 10.82 -9.03
C ARG A 73 -33.86 10.18 -9.06
N ARG A 74 -34.50 10.10 -7.89
CA ARG A 74 -35.87 9.63 -7.78
C ARG A 74 -36.72 10.39 -8.81
N ARG A 75 -37.46 9.66 -9.64
CA ARG A 75 -38.37 10.27 -10.62
C ARG A 75 -39.24 11.28 -9.90
N VAL A 76 -39.30 12.50 -10.46
CA VAL A 76 -40.14 13.57 -9.91
C VAL A 76 -41.59 13.10 -10.00
N ASN A 77 -42.25 13.03 -8.85
CA ASN A 77 -43.65 12.68 -8.76
C ASN A 77 -44.50 13.93 -9.07
N ALA A 78 -45.50 13.80 -9.94
CA ALA A 78 -46.44 14.87 -10.29
C ALA A 78 -47.14 15.47 -9.05
N TRP A 79 -47.53 14.65 -8.07
CA TRP A 79 -48.12 15.12 -6.81
C TRP A 79 -47.15 15.99 -6.01
N ASN A 80 -45.88 15.57 -5.90
CA ASN A 80 -44.87 16.36 -5.21
C ASN A 80 -44.53 17.67 -5.94
N ALA A 81 -44.60 17.65 -7.28
CA ALA A 81 -44.42 18.85 -8.10
C ALA A 81 -45.56 19.84 -7.88
N PHE A 82 -46.81 19.36 -7.87
CA PHE A 82 -48.01 20.14 -7.56
C PHE A 82 -47.95 20.75 -6.15
N LEU A 83 -47.66 19.94 -5.13
CA LEU A 83 -47.52 20.44 -3.75
C LEU A 83 -46.45 21.53 -3.62
N LYS A 84 -45.35 21.40 -4.36
CA LYS A 84 -44.27 22.39 -4.34
C LYS A 84 -44.68 23.73 -4.96
N GLU A 85 -45.51 23.70 -6.01
CA GLU A 85 -46.04 24.92 -6.63
C GLU A 85 -47.06 25.60 -5.70
N LYS A 86 -48.03 24.84 -5.17
CA LYS A 86 -49.03 25.36 -4.20
C LYS A 86 -48.43 25.89 -2.92
N LEU A 87 -47.44 25.18 -2.37
CA LEU A 87 -46.70 25.67 -1.20
C LEU A 87 -45.88 26.92 -1.55
N GLY A 88 -45.38 27.03 -2.78
CA GLY A 88 -44.68 28.22 -3.28
C GLY A 88 -45.60 29.42 -3.43
N GLU A 89 -46.83 29.23 -3.94
CA GLU A 89 -47.86 30.26 -4.04
C GLU A 89 -48.19 30.84 -2.66
N ILE A 90 -48.44 29.99 -1.66
CA ILE A 90 -48.77 30.44 -0.30
C ILE A 90 -47.57 31.13 0.33
N ASN A 91 -46.37 30.54 0.24
CA ASN A 91 -45.17 31.12 0.83
C ASN A 91 -44.65 32.36 0.09
N SER A 92 -45.18 32.70 -1.09
CA SER A 92 -44.78 33.93 -1.80
C SER A 92 -45.22 35.20 -1.07
N GLY A 93 -46.28 35.13 -0.27
CA GLY A 93 -46.75 36.24 0.58
C GLY A 93 -46.15 36.28 1.99
N HIS A 94 -45.32 35.30 2.36
CA HIS A 94 -44.72 35.22 3.70
C HIS A 94 -43.23 35.62 3.70
N GLU A 95 -42.82 36.35 4.73
CA GLU A 95 -41.42 36.72 4.95
C GLU A 95 -40.52 35.49 5.20
N LYS A 96 -39.23 35.62 4.84
CA LYS A 96 -38.21 34.56 5.04
C LYS A 96 -38.02 34.26 6.52
N GLY A 97 -38.71 33.22 7.01
CA GLY A 97 -38.68 32.76 8.41
C GLY A 97 -40.06 32.27 8.87
N ASN A 98 -41.12 32.90 8.36
CA ASN A 98 -42.51 32.58 8.66
C ASN A 98 -43.16 31.69 7.59
N HIS A 99 -42.35 31.01 6.79
CA HIS A 99 -42.84 30.11 5.74
C HIS A 99 -43.53 28.90 6.34
N VAL A 100 -44.71 28.58 5.83
CA VAL A 100 -45.46 27.38 6.20
C VAL A 100 -44.66 26.15 5.76
N LYS A 101 -44.49 25.20 6.68
CA LYS A 101 -43.78 23.94 6.40
C LYS A 101 -44.70 22.99 5.62
N LEU A 102 -44.12 22.17 4.75
CA LEU A 102 -44.88 21.21 3.95
C LEU A 102 -45.77 20.27 4.79
N PRO A 103 -45.32 19.69 5.93
CA PRO A 103 -46.17 18.78 6.70
C PRO A 103 -47.41 19.46 7.29
N THR A 104 -47.26 20.70 7.79
CA THR A 104 -48.39 21.47 8.34
C THR A 104 -49.34 21.89 7.23
N PHE A 105 -48.82 22.32 6.09
CA PHE A 105 -49.64 22.66 4.93
C PHE A 105 -50.48 21.48 4.42
N VAL A 106 -49.86 20.31 4.26
CA VAL A 106 -50.57 19.11 3.80
C VAL A 106 -51.60 18.64 4.82
N ALA A 107 -51.35 18.79 6.12
CA ALA A 107 -52.32 18.44 7.16
C ALA A 107 -53.56 19.34 7.11
N THR A 108 -53.38 20.66 6.95
CA THR A 108 -54.47 21.64 6.94
C THR A 108 -55.32 21.57 5.67
N HIS A 109 -54.70 21.42 4.49
CA HIS A 109 -55.39 21.54 3.20
C HIS A 109 -55.57 20.22 2.46
N LYS A 110 -55.44 19.08 3.15
CA LYS A 110 -55.40 17.74 2.52
C LYS A 110 -56.55 17.49 1.55
N VAL A 111 -57.77 17.81 1.97
CA VAL A 111 -59.00 17.50 1.22
C VAL A 111 -59.08 18.35 -0.05
N GLU A 112 -58.80 19.65 0.07
CA GLU A 112 -58.80 20.61 -1.04
C GLU A 112 -57.71 20.28 -2.07
N LEU A 113 -56.49 20.00 -1.60
CA LEU A 113 -55.35 19.65 -2.46
C LEU A 113 -55.61 18.38 -3.28
N LEU A 114 -56.25 17.38 -2.68
CA LEU A 114 -56.62 16.14 -3.39
C LEU A 114 -57.71 16.40 -4.43
N ALA A 115 -58.69 17.24 -4.13
CA ALA A 115 -59.75 17.60 -5.06
C ALA A 115 -59.19 18.38 -6.26
N GLU A 116 -58.31 19.36 -6.03
CA GLU A 116 -57.65 20.13 -7.09
C GLU A 116 -56.74 19.25 -7.97
N TYR A 117 -55.98 18.34 -7.35
CA TYR A 117 -55.08 17.48 -8.12
C TYR A 117 -55.81 16.46 -8.99
N ARG A 118 -57.00 16.01 -8.57
CA ARG A 118 -57.87 15.16 -9.40
C ARG A 118 -58.36 15.88 -10.65
N LYS A 119 -58.56 17.20 -10.59
CA LYS A 119 -58.98 18.03 -11.72
C LYS A 119 -57.85 18.28 -12.74
N LEU A 120 -56.58 18.11 -12.34
CA LEU A 120 -55.44 18.32 -13.25
C LEU A 120 -55.41 17.29 -14.38
N THR A 121 -55.25 17.78 -15.60
CA THR A 121 -55.02 16.96 -16.79
C THR A 121 -53.60 16.40 -16.83
N ASN A 122 -53.38 15.34 -17.61
CA ASN A 122 -52.05 14.74 -17.76
C ASN A 122 -51.02 15.71 -18.35
N VAL A 123 -51.44 16.61 -19.24
CA VAL A 123 -50.58 17.64 -19.83
C VAL A 123 -50.09 18.62 -18.75
N GLN A 124 -50.99 19.08 -17.87
CA GLN A 124 -50.61 19.94 -16.75
C GLN A 124 -49.69 19.20 -15.78
N ARG A 125 -49.96 17.93 -15.45
CA ARG A 125 -49.07 17.14 -14.58
C ARG A 125 -47.66 17.01 -15.16
N GLN A 126 -47.53 16.82 -16.47
CA GLN A 126 -46.24 16.76 -17.15
C GLN A 126 -45.52 18.12 -17.16
N SER A 127 -46.25 19.23 -17.36
CA SER A 127 -45.65 20.56 -17.29
C SER A 127 -45.11 20.88 -15.90
N LEU A 128 -45.79 20.46 -14.82
CA LEU A 128 -45.31 20.57 -13.44
C LEU A 128 -44.03 19.76 -13.21
N ILE A 129 -43.98 18.53 -13.72
CA ILE A 129 -42.77 17.70 -13.67
C ILE A 129 -41.61 18.40 -14.39
N ALA A 130 -41.85 18.91 -15.60
CA ALA A 130 -40.84 19.60 -16.41
C ALA A 130 -40.32 20.86 -15.71
N LYS A 131 -41.20 21.69 -15.14
CA LYS A 131 -40.82 22.87 -14.33
C LYS A 131 -39.88 22.47 -13.18
N VAL A 132 -40.21 21.39 -12.47
CA VAL A 132 -39.39 20.92 -11.34
C VAL A 132 -38.05 20.35 -11.80
N GLN A 133 -38.01 19.62 -12.92
CA GLN A 133 -36.78 19.10 -13.53
C GLN A 133 -35.86 20.24 -13.98
N ALA A 134 -36.38 21.21 -14.73
CA ALA A 134 -35.65 22.39 -15.16
C ALA A 134 -35.09 23.17 -13.96
N ALA A 135 -35.90 23.37 -12.91
CA ALA A 135 -35.45 24.02 -11.67
C ALA A 135 -34.46 23.18 -10.84
N CYS A 136 -34.32 21.88 -11.11
CA CYS A 136 -33.28 21.04 -10.49
C CYS A 136 -31.98 21.04 -11.30
N GLU A 137 -32.07 21.15 -12.62
CA GLU A 137 -30.93 21.25 -13.54
C GLU A 137 -30.27 22.63 -13.48
N SER A 138 -31.06 23.70 -13.34
CA SER A 138 -30.56 25.08 -13.22
C SER A 138 -29.92 25.40 -11.86
N LYS A 139 -30.12 24.55 -10.85
CA LYS A 139 -29.50 24.76 -9.54
C LYS A 139 -28.00 24.54 -9.65
N PRO A 140 -27.17 25.56 -9.36
CA PRO A 140 -25.74 25.40 -9.40
C PRO A 140 -25.34 24.29 -8.43
N LEU A 141 -24.49 23.38 -8.91
CA LEU A 141 -23.89 22.35 -8.08
C LEU A 141 -23.20 23.04 -6.91
N ARG A 142 -23.67 22.77 -5.70
CA ARG A 142 -23.08 23.35 -4.50
C ARG A 142 -21.74 22.67 -4.25
N ALA A 143 -20.64 23.38 -4.51
CA ALA A 143 -19.31 22.94 -4.16
C ALA A 143 -19.16 22.91 -2.63
N ARG A 144 -19.51 21.78 -2.00
CA ARG A 144 -19.33 21.56 -0.57
C ARG A 144 -18.66 20.20 -0.35
N ALA A 145 -17.36 20.12 -0.60
CA ALA A 145 -16.52 19.06 -0.04
C ALA A 145 -16.27 19.39 1.42
N ASN A 146 -17.27 19.18 2.27
CA ASN A 146 -16.98 18.96 3.69
C ASN A 146 -16.40 17.54 3.79
N PRO A 147 -15.25 17.32 4.44
CA PRO A 147 -14.72 15.98 4.73
C PRO A 147 -15.80 15.01 5.26
N LYS A 148 -16.73 15.49 6.09
CA LYS A 148 -17.87 14.71 6.58
C LYS A 148 -18.82 14.25 5.46
N ALA A 149 -19.12 15.11 4.50
CA ALA A 149 -19.99 14.77 3.38
C ALA A 149 -19.33 13.75 2.43
N ILE A 150 -18.01 13.86 2.25
CA ILE A 150 -17.22 12.88 1.49
C ILE A 150 -17.25 11.53 2.19
N ASN A 151 -16.99 11.50 3.51
CA ASN A 151 -17.05 10.27 4.30
C ASN A 151 -18.44 9.62 4.29
N GLN A 152 -19.52 10.42 4.33
CA GLN A 152 -20.89 9.92 4.20
C GLN A 152 -21.15 9.32 2.81
N ALA A 153 -20.66 9.95 1.74
CA ALA A 153 -20.78 9.43 0.39
C ALA A 153 -20.04 8.09 0.24
N ILE A 154 -18.80 8.01 0.75
CA ILE A 154 -18.00 6.78 0.79
C ILE A 154 -18.76 5.69 1.56
N THR A 155 -19.15 5.99 2.81
CA THR A 155 -19.85 5.01 3.67
C THR A 155 -21.13 4.50 3.02
N GLY A 156 -21.96 5.39 2.45
CA GLY A 156 -23.18 4.99 1.77
C GLY A 156 -22.95 4.12 0.54
N ALA A 157 -21.86 4.35 -0.21
CA ALA A 157 -21.50 3.51 -1.36
C ALA A 157 -21.03 2.12 -0.90
N PHE A 158 -20.17 2.04 0.10
CA PHE A 158 -19.66 0.76 0.62
C PHE A 158 -20.74 -0.07 1.31
N VAL A 159 -21.69 0.54 2.01
CA VAL A 159 -22.85 -0.19 2.57
C VAL A 159 -23.66 -0.87 1.47
N LYS A 160 -23.85 -0.21 0.32
CA LYS A 160 -24.53 -0.83 -0.83
C LYS A 160 -23.71 -1.96 -1.44
N MET A 161 -22.40 -1.75 -1.61
CA MET A 161 -21.50 -2.79 -2.09
C MET A 161 -21.51 -4.01 -1.16
N ASP A 162 -21.48 -3.83 0.16
CA ASP A 162 -21.56 -4.93 1.13
C ASP A 162 -22.86 -5.73 0.96
N GLN A 163 -23.99 -5.05 0.80
CA GLN A 163 -25.29 -5.70 0.57
C GLN A 163 -25.32 -6.47 -0.74
N GLU A 164 -24.84 -5.88 -1.83
CA GLU A 164 -24.78 -6.51 -3.15
C GLU A 164 -23.83 -7.71 -3.16
N TRP A 165 -22.67 -7.59 -2.51
CA TRP A 165 -21.68 -8.65 -2.44
C TRP A 165 -22.16 -9.80 -1.56
N THR A 166 -22.79 -9.50 -0.41
CA THR A 166 -23.43 -10.52 0.43
C THR A 166 -24.50 -11.28 -0.36
N ALA A 167 -25.37 -10.56 -1.08
CA ALA A 167 -26.40 -11.18 -1.91
C ALA A 167 -25.80 -12.02 -3.05
N LEU A 168 -24.68 -11.59 -3.63
CA LEU A 168 -23.97 -12.35 -4.67
C LEU A 168 -23.38 -13.64 -4.11
N CYS A 169 -22.70 -13.58 -2.95
CA CYS A 169 -22.16 -14.75 -2.26
C CYS A 169 -23.27 -15.77 -1.99
N THR A 170 -24.40 -15.34 -1.45
CA THR A 170 -25.55 -16.23 -1.18
C THR A 170 -26.15 -16.83 -2.45
N LYS A 171 -26.27 -16.06 -3.54
CA LYS A 171 -26.93 -16.51 -4.78
C LYS A 171 -26.06 -17.43 -5.63
N THR A 172 -24.76 -17.19 -5.67
CA THR A 172 -23.85 -17.85 -6.62
C THR A 172 -22.90 -18.83 -5.96
N GLY A 173 -22.79 -18.81 -4.62
CA GLY A 173 -21.77 -19.54 -3.88
C GLY A 173 -20.35 -19.00 -4.09
N MET A 174 -20.22 -17.83 -4.73
CA MET A 174 -18.92 -17.16 -4.87
C MET A 174 -18.44 -16.66 -3.50
N GLU A 175 -17.14 -16.79 -3.28
CA GLU A 175 -16.47 -16.37 -2.06
C GLU A 175 -15.42 -15.32 -2.43
N GLY A 176 -15.35 -14.25 -1.66
CA GLY A 176 -14.40 -13.19 -1.94
C GLY A 176 -14.29 -12.19 -0.82
N PHE A 177 -13.36 -11.26 -0.98
CA PHE A 177 -13.15 -10.16 -0.06
C PHE A 177 -12.67 -8.93 -0.83
N PHE A 178 -12.88 -7.76 -0.25
CA PHE A 178 -12.29 -6.52 -0.73
C PHE A 178 -11.81 -5.67 0.43
N ILE A 179 -10.77 -4.88 0.16
CA ILE A 179 -10.23 -3.90 1.09
C ILE A 179 -10.07 -2.59 0.32
N ALA A 180 -10.69 -1.53 0.83
CA ALA A 180 -10.51 -0.18 0.32
C ALA A 180 -9.94 0.70 1.43
N VAL A 181 -8.83 1.37 1.13
CA VAL A 181 -8.10 2.23 2.07
C VAL A 181 -8.02 3.65 1.52
N ARG A 182 -7.83 4.62 2.41
CA ARG A 182 -7.60 6.01 2.00
C ARG A 182 -6.27 6.17 1.26
N GLY A 183 -6.27 7.07 0.29
CA GLY A 183 -5.10 7.35 -0.54
C GLY A 183 -4.09 8.30 0.09
N THR A 184 -4.55 9.17 0.99
CA THR A 184 -3.73 10.24 1.59
C THR A 184 -4.07 10.46 3.06
N VAL A 185 -3.14 11.05 3.82
CA VAL A 185 -3.33 11.36 5.26
C VAL A 185 -4.47 12.37 5.49
N GLU A 186 -4.70 13.26 4.54
CA GLU A 186 -5.75 14.28 4.61
C GLU A 186 -7.18 13.70 4.52
N ASP A 187 -7.31 12.48 3.99
CA ASP A 187 -8.60 11.82 3.90
C ASP A 187 -8.89 11.11 5.23
N HIS A 188 -10.07 11.38 5.80
CA HIS A 188 -10.47 10.87 7.11
C HIS A 188 -11.38 9.65 7.00
N ALA A 189 -11.36 8.95 5.86
CA ALA A 189 -12.17 7.76 5.64
C ALA A 189 -11.48 6.54 6.27
N GLU A 190 -12.20 5.84 7.13
CA GLU A 190 -11.76 4.55 7.67
C GLU A 190 -11.67 3.49 6.56
N PRO A 191 -10.72 2.54 6.67
CA PRO A 191 -10.66 1.38 5.79
C PRO A 191 -12.00 0.64 5.73
N LYS A 192 -12.47 0.36 4.51
CA LYS A 192 -13.67 -0.44 4.26
C LYS A 192 -13.25 -1.84 3.89
N ILE A 193 -13.78 -2.80 4.65
CA ILE A 193 -13.32 -4.17 4.66
C ILE A 193 -14.56 -5.06 4.58
N PHE A 194 -14.57 -5.94 3.59
CA PHE A 194 -15.58 -6.98 3.46
C PHE A 194 -14.88 -8.32 3.26
N PHE A 195 -15.30 -9.34 4.00
CA PHE A 195 -14.83 -10.72 3.84
C PHE A 195 -16.01 -11.67 3.87
N SER A 196 -16.05 -12.60 2.92
CA SER A 196 -16.86 -13.81 3.02
C SER A 196 -16.21 -14.82 3.97
N GLU A 197 -16.98 -15.74 4.56
CA GLU A 197 -16.51 -16.66 5.60
C GLU A 197 -15.27 -17.47 5.17
N LYS A 198 -15.29 -18.06 3.97
CA LYS A 198 -14.14 -18.85 3.47
C LYS A 198 -12.97 -17.97 3.08
N ALA A 199 -13.23 -16.76 2.60
CA ALA A 199 -12.20 -15.79 2.28
C ALA A 199 -11.48 -15.31 3.54
N GLU A 200 -12.20 -15.08 4.64
CA GLU A 200 -11.60 -14.77 5.94
C GLU A 200 -10.75 -15.93 6.46
N SER A 201 -11.27 -17.17 6.38
CA SER A 201 -10.50 -18.36 6.76
C SER A 201 -9.22 -18.48 5.94
N PHE A 202 -9.25 -18.26 4.63
CA PHE A 202 -8.06 -18.25 3.78
C PHE A 202 -7.03 -17.21 4.26
N VAL A 203 -7.46 -15.97 4.53
CA VAL A 203 -6.54 -14.92 4.98
C VAL A 203 -5.92 -15.23 6.34
N ARG A 204 -6.70 -15.81 7.27
CA ARG A 204 -6.18 -16.18 8.59
C ARG A 204 -5.27 -17.40 8.54
N THR A 205 -5.63 -18.43 7.80
CA THR A 205 -4.93 -19.72 7.80
C THR A 205 -3.75 -19.76 6.83
N VAL A 206 -3.90 -19.19 5.63
CA VAL A 206 -2.87 -19.26 4.58
C VAL A 206 -1.94 -18.07 4.62
N LEU A 207 -2.47 -16.86 4.81
CA LEU A 207 -1.63 -15.65 4.88
C LEU A 207 -1.10 -15.39 6.29
N ASP A 208 -1.59 -16.10 7.31
CA ASP A 208 -1.22 -15.93 8.72
C ASP A 208 -1.29 -14.47 9.20
N VAL A 209 -2.32 -13.76 8.72
CA VAL A 209 -2.53 -12.34 9.03
C VAL A 209 -4.00 -12.12 9.35
N GLU A 210 -4.26 -11.38 10.41
CA GLU A 210 -5.62 -10.93 10.71
C GLU A 210 -6.13 -9.97 9.61
N PRO A 211 -7.36 -10.14 9.10
CA PRO A 211 -7.90 -9.30 8.03
C PRO A 211 -7.80 -7.79 8.27
N ARG A 212 -8.05 -7.34 9.51
CA ARG A 212 -7.90 -5.94 9.92
C ARG A 212 -6.46 -5.47 9.82
N ARG A 213 -5.51 -6.32 10.21
CA ARG A 213 -4.08 -6.04 10.13
C ARG A 213 -3.59 -5.98 8.69
N LEU A 214 -4.15 -6.82 7.80
CA LEU A 214 -3.90 -6.75 6.37
C LEU A 214 -4.36 -5.40 5.80
N ALA A 215 -5.55 -4.93 6.18
CA ALA A 215 -6.06 -3.62 5.77
C ALA A 215 -5.18 -2.46 6.26
N LEU A 216 -4.72 -2.50 7.52
CA LEU A 216 -3.79 -1.49 8.06
C LEU A 216 -2.42 -1.50 7.36
N ARG A 217 -1.90 -2.68 7.02
CA ARG A 217 -0.66 -2.79 6.23
C ARG A 217 -0.83 -2.17 4.85
N LEU A 218 -1.96 -2.44 4.19
CA LEU A 218 -2.30 -1.85 2.89
C LEU A 218 -2.44 -0.33 2.99
N GLU A 219 -3.16 0.17 4.00
CA GLU A 219 -3.32 1.61 4.25
C GLU A 219 -1.97 2.29 4.48
N SER A 220 -1.14 1.73 5.34
CA SER A 220 0.22 2.23 5.60
C SER A 220 1.04 2.29 4.31
N TRP A 221 0.98 1.25 3.47
CA TRP A 221 1.68 1.21 2.18
C TRP A 221 1.20 2.30 1.22
N VAL A 222 -0.12 2.44 1.05
CA VAL A 222 -0.72 3.43 0.14
C VAL A 222 -0.44 4.85 0.60
N VAL A 223 -0.66 5.14 1.88
CA VAL A 223 -0.51 6.49 2.46
C VAL A 223 0.95 6.91 2.53
N SER A 224 1.87 5.97 2.83
CA SER A 224 3.29 6.27 2.90
C SER A 224 3.92 6.58 1.54
N GLY A 225 3.27 6.19 0.43
CA GLY A 225 3.78 6.42 -0.92
C GLY A 225 5.09 5.71 -1.23
N ILE A 226 5.49 4.73 -0.41
CA ILE A 226 6.77 4.00 -0.52
C ILE A 226 6.92 3.35 -1.91
N SER A 227 5.80 2.95 -2.52
CA SER A 227 5.75 2.40 -3.89
C SER A 227 6.41 3.30 -4.95
N LYS A 228 6.36 4.64 -4.79
CA LYS A 228 7.01 5.57 -5.73
C LYS A 228 8.52 5.40 -5.78
N TYR A 229 9.13 5.01 -4.66
CA TYR A 229 10.57 4.80 -4.54
C TYR A 229 11.02 3.40 -4.99
N PHE A 230 10.11 2.41 -4.97
CA PHE A 230 10.40 1.06 -5.46
C PHE A 230 10.37 0.98 -6.99
N PHE A 231 9.47 1.71 -7.65
CA PHE A 231 9.38 1.70 -9.12
C PHE A 231 10.53 2.44 -9.81
N THR A 232 11.11 3.47 -9.16
CA THR A 232 12.34 4.11 -9.64
C THR A 232 13.55 3.18 -9.54
N CYS A 233 13.58 2.24 -8.57
CA CYS A 233 14.63 1.24 -8.49
C CYS A 233 14.43 0.05 -9.45
N SER A 234 13.19 -0.33 -9.76
CA SER A 234 12.93 -1.49 -10.63
C SER A 234 13.39 -1.26 -12.09
N PHE A 235 13.36 -0.01 -12.58
CA PHE A 235 13.92 0.33 -13.89
C PHE A 235 15.46 0.39 -13.89
N LEU A 236 16.10 0.41 -12.72
CA LEU A 236 17.56 0.45 -12.56
C LEU A 236 18.16 -0.92 -12.20
N LEU A 237 17.37 -2.00 -12.21
CA LEU A 237 17.88 -3.36 -11.97
C LEU A 237 18.60 -3.98 -13.18
N THR A 238 18.83 -3.25 -14.26
CA THR A 238 19.64 -3.73 -15.41
C THR A 238 20.94 -2.97 -15.67
N ARG A 239 21.31 -1.99 -14.84
CA ARG A 239 22.68 -1.45 -14.77
C ARG A 239 22.79 -0.53 -13.57
N GLN A 240 23.66 -0.85 -12.61
CA GLN A 240 24.19 0.15 -11.70
C GLN A 240 24.77 1.32 -12.52
N PRO A 241 24.50 2.56 -12.12
CA PRO A 241 25.50 3.22 -11.29
C PRO A 241 24.92 4.04 -10.12
N TYR A 242 25.72 4.08 -9.06
CA TYR A 242 26.03 5.22 -8.19
C TYR A 242 25.00 6.36 -8.11
N ILE A 243 24.29 6.43 -6.98
CA ILE A 243 23.52 7.61 -6.58
C ILE A 243 24.26 8.26 -5.41
N SER A 244 25.20 9.15 -5.71
CA SER A 244 25.39 10.34 -4.89
C SER A 244 24.32 11.34 -5.34
N ASP A 245 23.77 12.11 -4.40
CA ASP A 245 22.97 13.31 -4.66
C ASP A 245 21.46 13.09 -4.97
N LEU A 246 20.70 12.79 -3.91
CA LEU A 246 19.28 13.18 -3.82
C LEU A 246 18.99 13.82 -2.45
N PRO A 247 18.25 14.94 -2.41
CA PRO A 247 18.14 15.78 -1.22
C PRO A 247 17.21 15.16 -0.19
N ALA A 248 17.70 15.19 1.06
CA ALA A 248 17.01 14.80 2.27
C ALA A 248 15.63 15.44 2.37
N THR A 249 14.58 14.68 2.05
CA THR A 249 13.21 15.03 2.43
C THR A 249 12.49 13.83 3.01
N SER A 250 12.00 14.03 4.23
CA SER A 250 11.33 13.10 5.14
C SER A 250 12.23 12.07 5.85
N ASN A 251 12.69 12.52 7.01
CA ASN A 251 13.38 11.77 8.06
C ASN A 251 12.50 10.61 8.58
N ARG A 252 12.44 9.49 7.87
CA ARG A 252 12.11 8.18 8.46
C ARG A 252 13.41 7.44 8.69
N GLN A 253 14.01 7.73 9.84
CA GLN A 253 15.10 6.97 10.39
C GLN A 253 14.82 5.46 10.31
N ARG A 254 15.60 4.72 9.50
CA ARG A 254 15.50 3.25 9.43
C ARG A 254 15.65 2.68 10.85
N PRO A 255 14.85 1.68 11.26
CA PRO A 255 14.99 1.06 12.57
C PRO A 255 16.40 0.45 12.71
N LEU A 256 17.01 0.61 13.88
CA LEU A 256 18.41 0.20 14.15
C LEU A 256 18.68 -1.27 13.80
N ASN A 257 17.71 -2.16 14.04
CA ASN A 257 17.83 -3.58 13.72
C ASN A 257 18.08 -3.85 12.23
N HIS A 258 17.49 -3.05 11.34
CA HIS A 258 17.73 -3.20 9.91
C HIS A 258 19.15 -2.77 9.53
N VAL A 259 19.65 -1.67 10.11
CA VAL A 259 21.03 -1.21 9.89
C VAL A 259 22.03 -2.26 10.41
N ILE A 260 21.76 -2.87 11.57
CA ILE A 260 22.56 -3.96 12.12
C ILE A 260 22.53 -5.19 11.20
N SER A 261 21.36 -5.56 10.68
CA SER A 261 21.18 -6.70 9.77
C SER A 261 21.94 -6.50 8.46
N ASP A 262 21.85 -5.31 7.87
CA ASP A 262 22.55 -4.95 6.64
C ASP A 262 24.06 -5.02 6.85
N CYS A 263 24.58 -4.45 7.95
CA CYS A 263 26.01 -4.57 8.31
C CYS A 263 26.46 -6.02 8.45
N CYS A 264 25.71 -6.86 9.18
CA CYS A 264 26.05 -8.27 9.36
C CYS A 264 26.07 -9.04 8.04
N SER A 265 25.13 -8.74 7.15
CA SER A 265 24.99 -9.41 5.86
C SER A 265 26.14 -9.02 4.93
N LEU A 266 26.45 -7.74 4.80
CA LEU A 266 27.57 -7.26 3.97
C LEU A 266 28.93 -7.79 4.44
N ILE A 267 29.16 -7.86 5.75
CA ILE A 267 30.40 -8.42 6.30
C ILE A 267 30.49 -9.93 6.01
N GLN A 268 29.37 -10.65 6.11
CA GLN A 268 29.30 -12.09 5.82
C GLN A 268 29.45 -12.40 4.34
N GLU A 269 28.84 -11.59 3.46
CA GLU A 269 28.97 -11.68 2.01
C GLU A 269 30.42 -11.46 1.60
N GLY A 270 31.05 -10.37 2.05
CA GLY A 270 32.47 -10.12 1.77
C GLY A 270 33.42 -11.20 2.29
N LEU A 271 33.08 -11.86 3.41
CA LEU A 271 33.85 -13.01 3.90
C LEU A 271 33.69 -14.23 2.98
N ASN A 272 32.48 -14.50 2.51
CA ASN A 272 32.23 -15.61 1.60
C ASN A 272 32.95 -15.37 0.26
N ASP A 273 32.87 -14.15 -0.28
CA ASP A 273 33.50 -13.78 -1.54
C ASP A 273 35.02 -13.97 -1.48
N ILE A 274 35.68 -13.48 -0.42
CA ILE A 274 37.13 -13.64 -0.31
C ILE A 274 37.56 -15.09 -0.05
N LEU A 275 36.75 -15.88 0.66
CA LEU A 275 37.06 -17.30 0.90
C LEU A 275 36.91 -18.13 -0.38
N ILE A 276 35.97 -17.79 -1.25
CA ILE A 276 35.82 -18.39 -2.57
C ILE A 276 36.99 -18.00 -3.46
N GLU A 277 37.30 -16.70 -3.54
CA GLU A 277 38.33 -16.15 -4.42
C GLU A 277 39.75 -16.57 -4.03
N CYS A 278 40.11 -16.45 -2.74
CA CYS A 278 41.49 -16.58 -2.29
C CYS A 278 41.85 -17.97 -1.73
N CYS A 279 40.85 -18.74 -1.28
CA CYS A 279 41.05 -19.98 -0.53
C CYS A 279 40.35 -21.20 -1.16
N GLY A 280 39.51 -21.01 -2.19
CA GLY A 280 38.77 -22.09 -2.85
C GLY A 280 37.79 -22.83 -1.93
N VAL A 281 37.38 -22.21 -0.82
CA VAL A 281 36.49 -22.84 0.18
C VAL A 281 35.04 -22.59 -0.25
N THR A 282 34.36 -23.66 -0.67
CA THR A 282 32.94 -23.61 -1.08
C THR A 282 31.95 -23.80 0.08
N LYS A 283 32.46 -24.09 1.29
CA LYS A 283 31.64 -24.28 2.48
C LYS A 283 31.26 -22.92 3.08
N ASN A 284 29.99 -22.75 3.44
CA ASN A 284 29.48 -21.54 4.09
C ASN A 284 30.09 -21.39 5.49
N VAL A 285 31.15 -20.58 5.60
CA VAL A 285 31.82 -20.26 6.87
C VAL A 285 31.10 -19.09 7.53
N LYS A 286 30.34 -19.38 8.59
CA LYS A 286 29.65 -18.34 9.36
C LYS A 286 30.64 -17.48 10.14
N MET A 287 30.48 -16.17 10.05
CA MET A 287 31.29 -15.17 10.74
C MET A 287 31.22 -15.35 12.27
N ASN A 288 32.38 -15.53 12.90
CA ASN A 288 32.50 -15.70 14.34
C ASN A 288 33.18 -14.47 14.97
N TYR A 289 32.35 -13.58 15.53
CA TYR A 289 32.84 -12.37 16.20
C TYR A 289 33.48 -12.64 17.58
N THR A 290 33.14 -13.75 18.23
CA THR A 290 33.62 -14.07 19.59
C THR A 290 35.06 -14.59 19.56
N ASN A 291 35.35 -15.48 18.62
CA ASN A 291 36.66 -16.08 18.40
C ASN A 291 37.16 -15.73 17.00
N TYR A 292 37.15 -14.43 16.69
CA TYR A 292 37.50 -13.89 15.37
C TYR A 292 38.93 -14.25 14.97
N GLU A 293 39.91 -14.00 15.85
CA GLU A 293 41.31 -14.26 15.55
C GLU A 293 41.56 -15.76 15.30
N LEU A 294 41.03 -16.67 16.12
CA LEU A 294 41.26 -18.12 15.95
C LEU A 294 40.51 -18.72 14.75
N HIS A 295 39.21 -18.48 14.61
CA HIS A 295 38.38 -19.20 13.65
C HIS A 295 38.30 -18.55 12.28
N ILE A 296 38.63 -17.25 12.16
CA ILE A 296 38.62 -16.53 10.89
C ILE A 296 40.05 -16.24 10.46
N VAL A 297 40.82 -15.49 11.27
CA VAL A 297 42.15 -15.01 10.87
C VAL A 297 43.17 -16.15 10.79
N GLU A 298 43.36 -16.92 11.87
CA GLU A 298 44.38 -17.97 11.94
C GLU A 298 44.03 -19.19 11.08
N ARG A 299 42.74 -19.52 10.98
CA ARG A 299 42.28 -20.70 10.24
C ARG A 299 42.24 -20.49 8.72
N HIS A 300 41.87 -19.29 8.28
CA HIS A 300 41.65 -19.00 6.86
C HIS A 300 42.64 -17.98 6.28
N GLY A 301 43.44 -17.32 7.11
CA GLY A 301 44.43 -16.35 6.66
C GLY A 301 43.80 -15.06 6.12
N VAL A 302 42.59 -14.70 6.53
CA VAL A 302 41.87 -13.51 6.06
C VAL A 302 41.57 -12.57 7.22
N THR A 303 41.71 -11.27 7.00
CA THR A 303 41.43 -10.26 8.02
C THR A 303 40.63 -9.10 7.46
N LEU A 304 39.79 -8.51 8.31
CA LEU A 304 39.00 -7.33 8.02
C LEU A 304 39.82 -6.08 8.36
N ILE A 305 40.20 -5.30 7.35
CA ILE A 305 40.98 -4.05 7.48
C ILE A 305 40.05 -2.85 7.39
N GLY A 306 40.38 -1.77 8.11
CA GLY A 306 39.66 -0.48 8.03
C GLY A 306 38.38 -0.42 8.86
N TRP A 307 38.34 -1.18 9.96
CA TRP A 307 37.26 -1.15 10.92
C TRP A 307 37.13 0.24 11.57
N PRO A 308 35.99 0.93 11.45
CA PRO A 308 35.86 2.35 11.82
C PRO A 308 35.54 2.61 13.30
N VAL A 309 35.22 1.56 14.07
CA VAL A 309 34.90 1.67 15.51
C VAL A 309 36.15 1.40 16.32
N SER A 310 36.39 2.17 17.38
CA SER A 310 37.56 2.01 18.23
C SER A 310 37.58 0.63 18.92
N GLY A 311 38.71 -0.07 18.80
CA GLY A 311 38.96 -1.38 19.40
C GLY A 311 38.84 -2.55 18.43
N ARG A 312 38.61 -3.76 18.98
CA ARG A 312 38.57 -5.03 18.23
C ARG A 312 37.28 -5.17 17.41
N VAL A 313 37.31 -6.02 16.39
CA VAL A 313 36.13 -6.41 15.59
C VAL A 313 35.11 -7.08 16.51
N ARG A 314 33.88 -6.59 16.51
CA ARG A 314 32.77 -7.10 17.36
C ARG A 314 31.52 -7.24 16.52
N ASN A 315 30.56 -8.01 17.04
CA ASN A 315 29.26 -8.15 16.41
C ASN A 315 28.58 -6.77 16.29
N PRO A 316 28.12 -6.34 15.11
CA PRO A 316 27.40 -5.08 14.91
C PRO A 316 26.24 -4.84 15.89
N ALA A 317 25.58 -5.89 16.37
CA ALA A 317 24.51 -5.79 17.36
C ALA A 317 25.00 -5.36 18.77
N LYS A 318 26.29 -5.52 19.06
CA LYS A 318 26.94 -5.24 20.37
C LYS A 318 27.85 -4.03 20.36
N ILE A 319 28.00 -3.34 19.22
CA ILE A 319 28.82 -2.13 19.10
C ILE A 319 28.21 -0.99 19.94
N GLY A 320 26.88 -0.92 20.01
CA GLY A 320 26.16 0.10 20.78
C GLY A 320 26.10 1.44 20.03
N GLY A 321 24.98 2.16 20.17
CA GLY A 321 24.80 3.46 19.53
C GLY A 321 24.53 3.39 18.02
N ARG A 322 23.46 4.04 17.57
CA ARG A 322 23.07 4.11 16.15
C ARG A 322 24.16 4.70 15.27
N GLN A 323 24.81 5.77 15.75
CA GLN A 323 25.82 6.50 14.99
C GLN A 323 27.03 5.63 14.65
N GLU A 324 27.42 4.71 15.53
CA GLU A 324 28.57 3.83 15.29
C GLU A 324 28.25 2.75 14.26
N VAL A 325 27.03 2.20 14.30
CA VAL A 325 26.56 1.22 13.31
C VAL A 325 26.40 1.87 11.94
N GLU A 326 25.92 3.12 11.86
CA GLU A 326 25.82 3.88 10.60
C GLU A 326 27.21 4.23 10.03
N LYS A 327 28.17 4.58 10.89
CA LYS A 327 29.59 4.75 10.48
C LYS A 327 30.17 3.45 9.93
N LEU A 328 29.87 2.30 10.56
CA LEU A 328 30.28 1.00 10.07
C LEU A 328 29.66 0.68 8.71
N LEU A 329 28.35 0.89 8.54
CA LEU A 329 27.67 0.66 7.28
C LEU A 329 28.29 1.51 6.15
N THR A 330 28.53 2.79 6.43
CA THR A 330 29.15 3.71 5.47
C THR A 330 30.57 3.28 5.12
N ALA A 331 31.36 2.80 6.09
CA ALA A 331 32.72 2.34 5.84
C ALA A 331 32.77 1.05 5.01
N VAL A 332 31.85 0.11 5.24
CA VAL A 332 31.74 -1.13 4.44
C VAL A 332 31.27 -0.81 3.01
N GLN A 333 30.29 0.08 2.86
CA GLN A 333 29.78 0.49 1.54
C GLN A 333 30.78 1.32 0.74
N ALA A 334 31.58 2.16 1.40
CA ALA A 334 32.62 2.95 0.77
C ALA A 334 33.93 2.17 0.54
N GLU A 335 33.91 0.84 0.68
CA GLU A 335 35.06 -0.08 0.58
C GLU A 335 36.24 0.25 1.53
N LYS A 336 36.02 1.11 2.52
CA LYS A 336 37.02 1.46 3.53
C LYS A 336 37.21 0.33 4.53
N CYS A 337 36.17 -0.46 4.78
CA CYS A 337 36.21 -1.66 5.59
C CYS A 337 36.05 -2.89 4.68
N LYS A 338 37.14 -3.63 4.44
CA LYS A 338 37.15 -4.76 3.50
C LYS A 338 38.00 -5.92 3.98
N TRP A 339 37.66 -7.10 3.48
CA TRP A 339 38.44 -8.30 3.72
C TRP A 339 39.70 -8.32 2.86
N VAL A 340 40.82 -8.75 3.45
CA VAL A 340 42.11 -8.88 2.78
C VAL A 340 42.76 -10.19 3.20
N LYS A 341 43.38 -10.88 2.23
CA LYS A 341 44.19 -12.08 2.47
C LYS A 341 45.55 -11.68 3.07
N LEU A 342 45.91 -12.29 4.19
CA LEU A 342 47.23 -12.15 4.79
C LEU A 342 48.23 -13.04 4.06
N SER A 343 49.46 -12.55 3.90
CA SER A 343 50.59 -13.39 3.49
C SER A 343 50.95 -14.40 4.60
N ALA A 344 51.67 -15.46 4.23
CA ALA A 344 52.08 -16.50 5.18
C ALA A 344 52.99 -15.96 6.31
N GLU A 345 53.77 -14.91 6.03
CA GLU A 345 54.64 -14.25 7.00
C GLU A 345 53.85 -13.37 7.98
N GLU A 346 52.91 -12.57 7.46
CA GLU A 346 52.03 -11.74 8.27
C GLU A 346 51.12 -12.58 9.17
N LEU A 347 50.64 -13.72 8.66
CA LEU A 347 49.83 -14.66 9.44
C LEU A 347 50.63 -15.25 10.61
N LYS A 348 51.89 -15.66 10.38
CA LYS A 348 52.77 -16.15 11.44
C LYS A 348 53.06 -15.07 12.48
N ALA A 349 53.36 -13.84 12.04
CA ALA A 349 53.56 -12.71 12.94
C ALA A 349 52.30 -12.39 13.77
N ARG A 350 51.12 -12.48 13.15
CA ARG A 350 49.81 -12.29 13.81
C ARG A 350 49.56 -13.35 14.87
N ILE A 351 49.85 -14.63 14.58
CA ILE A 351 49.73 -15.74 15.54
C ILE A 351 50.67 -15.52 16.74
N VAL A 352 51.93 -15.15 16.51
CA VAL A 352 52.90 -14.88 17.58
C VAL A 352 52.42 -13.73 18.46
N LYS A 353 51.92 -12.64 17.85
CA LYS A 353 51.36 -11.50 18.58
C LYS A 353 50.12 -11.88 19.40
N ASN A 354 49.20 -12.66 18.84
CA ASN A 354 48.00 -13.12 19.53
C ASN A 354 48.35 -14.00 20.74
N LYS A 355 49.32 -14.91 20.60
CA LYS A 355 49.83 -15.73 21.72
C LYS A 355 50.51 -14.90 22.80
N ALA A 356 51.30 -13.89 22.41
CA ALA A 356 51.97 -13.00 23.37
C ALA A 356 50.96 -12.16 24.18
N LEU A 357 49.92 -11.64 23.53
CA LEU A 357 48.86 -10.90 24.20
C LEU A 357 47.99 -11.81 25.09
N GLN A 358 47.79 -13.08 24.72
CA GLN A 358 47.13 -14.05 25.58
C GLN A 358 47.98 -14.35 26.83
N ALA A 359 49.30 -14.50 26.67
CA ALA A 359 50.22 -14.68 27.80
C ALA A 359 50.26 -13.44 28.72
N ALA A 360 50.04 -12.24 28.16
CA ALA A 360 49.88 -11.00 28.92
C ALA A 360 48.52 -10.86 29.63
N GLY A 361 47.64 -11.86 29.53
CA GLY A 361 46.34 -11.91 30.21
C GLY A 361 45.17 -11.34 29.42
N GLU A 362 45.34 -10.93 28.16
CA GLU A 362 44.22 -10.51 27.32
C GLU A 362 43.43 -11.72 26.79
N ASN A 363 42.11 -11.71 26.98
CA ASN A 363 41.24 -12.81 26.57
C ASN A 363 41.02 -12.80 25.03
N ILE A 364 41.97 -13.38 24.29
CA ILE A 364 41.95 -13.45 22.81
C ILE A 364 41.23 -14.71 22.31
N TYR A 365 41.41 -15.83 23.01
CA TYR A 365 40.74 -17.08 22.70
C TYR A 365 39.76 -17.41 23.83
N GLN A 366 38.46 -17.35 23.55
CA GLN A 366 37.48 -17.79 24.54
C GLN A 366 37.37 -19.32 24.51
N PRO A 367 37.57 -20.00 25.64
CA PRO A 367 37.43 -21.44 25.72
C PRO A 367 35.97 -21.85 25.49
N ARG A 368 35.79 -23.00 24.84
CA ARG A 368 34.46 -23.58 24.59
C ARG A 368 33.83 -23.95 25.94
N ARG A 369 32.64 -23.42 26.25
CA ARG A 369 31.86 -23.85 27.41
C ARG A 369 31.62 -25.37 27.35
N VAL A 370 32.07 -26.09 28.38
CA VAL A 370 31.74 -27.51 28.57
C VAL A 370 30.24 -27.62 28.80
N ARG A 371 29.57 -28.47 28.03
CA ARG A 371 28.12 -28.64 28.09
C ARG A 371 27.79 -29.47 29.32
N SER A 372 27.09 -28.90 30.31
CA SER A 372 26.55 -29.67 31.42
C SER A 372 25.47 -30.62 30.88
N GLY A 373 25.75 -31.93 30.93
CA GLY A 373 24.79 -32.96 30.57
C GLY A 373 23.64 -32.99 31.57
N LYS A 374 22.42 -32.74 31.12
CA LYS A 374 21.20 -33.05 31.86
C LYS A 374 20.93 -34.55 31.67
N SER A 375 21.29 -35.39 32.64
CA SER A 375 20.74 -36.75 32.74
C SER A 375 19.27 -36.65 33.13
N LYS A 376 18.37 -37.13 32.27
CA LYS A 376 16.99 -37.45 32.65
C LYS A 376 17.05 -38.79 33.38
N ALA A 377 16.82 -38.78 34.70
CA ALA A 377 16.51 -40.01 35.42
C ALA A 377 15.11 -40.46 34.98
N ALA A 378 15.03 -41.66 34.40
CA ALA A 378 13.79 -42.40 34.27
C ALA A 378 13.43 -42.91 35.66
N VAL A 379 12.23 -42.58 36.13
CA VAL A 379 11.63 -43.20 37.32
C VAL A 379 10.97 -44.47 36.83
N ASP A 380 11.62 -45.61 37.07
CA ASP A 380 10.95 -46.90 37.13
C ASP A 380 10.25 -46.97 38.48
N THR A 381 8.92 -47.10 38.43
CA THR A 381 8.10 -47.56 39.56
C THR A 381 7.56 -48.89 39.09
N ASP A 382 8.28 -49.96 39.41
CA ASP A 382 7.76 -51.32 39.36
C ASP A 382 7.42 -51.72 40.80
N SER A 383 6.15 -52.04 40.99
CA SER A 383 5.55 -52.52 42.23
C SER A 383 5.77 -54.02 42.32
N SER A 384 6.58 -54.44 43.28
CA SER A 384 6.74 -55.84 43.68
C SER A 384 5.57 -56.32 44.55
N GLU A 385 4.93 -57.41 44.14
CA GLU A 385 4.16 -58.33 44.98
C GLU A 385 5.11 -59.22 45.82
N ASP A 386 4.52 -59.84 46.86
CA ASP A 386 4.97 -60.98 47.69
C ASP A 386 5.55 -60.66 49.08
N GLU A 387 4.66 -60.49 50.08
CA GLU A 387 4.28 -61.55 51.04
C GLU A 387 2.90 -61.28 51.67
#